data_AF-A0AAU9MST4-F1
#
_entry.id   AF-A0AAU9MST4-F1
#
_cell.length_a   1.000
_cell.length_b   1.000
_cell.length_c   1.000
_cell.angle_alpha   90.00
_cell.angle_beta   90.00
_cell.angle_gamma   90.00
#
_symmetry.space_group_name_H-M   'P 1'
#
loop_
_entity.id
_entity.type
_entity.pdbx_description
1 polymer ?
#
loop_
_entity_poly.entity_id
_entity_poly.type
_entity_poly.pdbx_seq_one_letter_code
_entity_poly.pdbx_strand_id
1 'polypeptide(L)'
;MAQSEPNGLFAMVELNYQGVFNRNPFSYTGGVKTIFTDVDFSSMTYYEFVNFFERFMHEECKKFYYCEPGNSLMEGFNPISDDVEYAAFIFDAYGTDGVISVDL
;
A
#
# COMPACT_ATOMS: atom_id res chain seq x y z
N MET A 1 -24.51 15.82 22.73
CA MET A 1 -24.30 15.29 21.37
C MET A 1 -23.21 14.25 21.51
N ALA A 2 -23.53 12.97 21.34
CA ALA A 2 -22.53 11.91 21.41
C ALA A 2 -21.62 12.07 20.18
N GLN A 3 -20.34 12.36 20.40
CA GLN A 3 -19.33 12.16 19.38
C GLN A 3 -19.26 10.63 19.20
N SER A 4 -19.79 10.13 18.10
CA SER A 4 -19.51 8.77 17.67
C SER A 4 -18.03 8.72 17.33
N GLU A 5 -17.25 7.95 18.09
CA GLU A 5 -15.90 7.58 17.65
C GLU A 5 -16.01 7.00 16.24
N PRO A 6 -15.12 7.36 15.30
CA PRO A 6 -15.12 6.70 14.01
C PRO A 6 -14.89 5.23 14.31
N ASN A 7 -15.82 4.35 13.90
CA ASN A 7 -15.58 2.92 13.92
C ASN A 7 -14.25 2.71 13.20
N GLY A 8 -13.18 2.42 13.96
CA GLY A 8 -11.78 2.50 13.53
C GLY A 8 -11.42 1.43 12.50
N LEU A 9 -11.97 1.56 11.30
CA LEU A 9 -11.66 0.74 10.15
C LEU A 9 -10.40 1.30 9.51
N PHE A 10 -9.25 0.83 9.99
CA PHE A 10 -8.01 0.98 9.24
C PHE A 10 -8.06 0.04 8.03
N ALA A 11 -7.62 0.50 6.86
CA ALA A 11 -7.47 -0.37 5.70
C ALA A 11 -6.38 -1.42 5.98
N MET A 12 -6.56 -2.64 5.49
CA MET A 12 -5.53 -3.68 5.57
C MET A 12 -4.54 -3.50 4.41
N VAL A 13 -3.36 -2.97 4.71
CA VAL A 13 -2.31 -2.78 3.70
C VAL A 13 -1.33 -3.96 3.75
N GLU A 14 -1.16 -4.66 2.63
CA GLU A 14 -0.15 -5.72 2.48
C GLU A 14 1.09 -5.11 1.80
N LEU A 15 2.21 -5.05 2.51
CA LEU A 15 3.51 -4.69 1.96
C LEU A 15 4.25 -5.95 1.48
N ASN A 16 4.66 -5.94 0.22
CA ASN A 16 5.54 -6.92 -0.42
C ASN A 16 6.85 -6.22 -0.81
N TYR A 17 7.98 -6.64 -0.24
CA TYR A 17 9.28 -5.99 -0.47
C TYR A 17 10.44 -7.00 -0.53
N GLN A 18 11.60 -6.61 -1.05
CA GLN A 18 12.79 -7.46 -1.24
C GLN A 18 12.60 -8.70 -2.14
N GLY A 19 11.57 -8.69 -2.97
CA GLY A 19 11.31 -9.71 -3.98
C GLY A 19 11.86 -9.36 -5.35
N VAL A 20 11.44 -10.14 -6.34
CA VAL A 20 11.83 -9.97 -7.74
C VAL A 20 10.59 -10.04 -8.62
N PHE A 21 10.44 -9.05 -9.50
CA PHE A 21 9.47 -9.09 -10.60
C PHE A 21 9.94 -10.05 -11.70
N ASN A 22 9.17 -11.10 -11.93
CA ASN A 22 9.29 -11.95 -13.09
C ASN A 22 8.38 -11.42 -14.20
N ARG A 23 8.83 -11.53 -15.46
CA ARG A 23 8.07 -11.04 -16.62
C ARG A 23 7.17 -12.09 -17.27
N ASN A 24 7.37 -13.37 -17.01
CA ASN A 24 6.65 -14.46 -17.71
C ASN A 24 6.52 -15.73 -16.85
N PRO A 25 5.36 -15.99 -16.22
CA PRO A 25 4.23 -15.07 -16.09
C PRO A 25 4.60 -13.86 -15.22
N PHE A 26 3.91 -12.74 -15.42
CA PHE A 26 4.14 -11.53 -14.63
C PHE A 26 3.78 -11.80 -13.16
N SER A 27 4.77 -11.74 -12.27
CA SER A 27 4.60 -12.10 -10.86
C SER A 27 5.68 -11.46 -10.00
N TYR A 28 5.38 -11.28 -8.72
CA TYR A 28 6.35 -10.91 -7.70
C TYR A 28 6.66 -12.13 -6.83
N THR A 29 7.94 -12.50 -6.71
CA THR A 29 8.34 -13.71 -5.98
C THR A 29 9.54 -13.47 -5.08
N GLY A 30 9.64 -14.24 -3.99
CA GLY A 30 10.78 -14.19 -3.08
C GLY A 30 10.78 -12.99 -2.13
N GLY A 31 9.75 -12.15 -2.16
CA GLY A 31 9.62 -11.01 -1.26
C GLY A 31 9.09 -11.37 0.12
N VAL A 32 9.35 -10.47 1.07
CA VAL A 32 8.79 -10.47 2.41
C VAL A 32 7.40 -9.85 2.38
N LYS A 33 6.44 -10.52 3.02
CA LYS A 33 5.06 -10.06 3.18
C LYS A 33 4.84 -9.56 4.60
N THR A 34 4.34 -8.34 4.73
CA THR A 34 3.88 -7.76 6.01
C THR A 34 2.49 -7.20 5.84
N ILE A 35 1.61 -7.43 6.81
CA ILE A 35 0.23 -6.92 6.81
C ILE A 35 0.10 -5.90 7.94
N PHE A 36 -0.43 -4.73 7.61
CA PHE A 36 -0.76 -3.66 8.56
C PHE A 36 -2.28 -3.56 8.68
N THR A 37 -2.81 -3.63 9.90
CA THR A 37 -4.26 -3.55 10.18
C THR A 37 -4.61 -2.45 11.18
N ASP A 38 -3.62 -1.73 11.69
CA ASP A 38 -3.72 -0.79 12.80
C ASP A 38 -3.00 0.54 12.53
N VAL A 39 -2.67 0.80 11.26
CA VAL A 39 -2.00 2.02 10.81
C VAL A 39 -2.98 2.90 10.05
N ASP A 40 -3.11 4.16 10.47
CA ASP A 40 -3.92 5.16 9.77
C ASP A 40 -3.15 5.79 8.60
N PHE A 41 -3.07 5.08 7.48
CA PHE A 41 -2.45 5.62 6.28
C PHE A 41 -3.24 6.82 5.73
N SER A 42 -4.55 6.92 5.96
CA SER A 42 -5.35 8.06 5.47
C SER A 42 -4.98 9.40 6.10
N SER A 43 -4.34 9.36 7.28
CA SER A 43 -3.87 10.55 8.00
C SER A 43 -2.46 11.02 7.59
N MET A 44 -1.74 10.23 6.78
CA MET A 44 -0.37 10.54 6.37
C MET A 44 -0.35 11.37 5.08
N THR A 45 0.70 12.14 4.91
CA THR A 45 1.13 12.64 3.59
C THR A 45 1.89 11.55 2.83
N TYR A 46 2.10 11.73 1.52
CA TYR A 46 2.96 10.82 0.76
C TYR A 46 4.38 10.74 1.34
N TYR A 47 4.93 11.88 1.78
CA TYR A 47 6.24 11.92 2.44
C TYR A 47 6.26 11.09 3.73
N GLU A 48 5.24 11.19 4.58
CA GLU A 48 5.16 10.41 5.82
C GLU A 48 5.00 8.92 5.53
N PHE A 49 4.21 8.57 4.52
CA PHE A 49 4.06 7.19 4.03
C PHE A 49 5.39 6.58 3.58
N VAL A 50 6.17 7.30 2.76
CA VAL A 50 7.50 6.84 2.32
C VAL A 50 8.41 6.63 3.54
N ASN A 51 8.50 7.63 4.42
CA ASN A 51 9.35 7.53 5.61
C ASN A 51 8.94 6.39 6.53
N PHE A 52 7.64 6.11 6.65
CA PHE A 52 7.13 5.01 7.46
C PHE A 52 7.70 3.68 6.96
N PHE A 53 7.57 3.41 5.65
CA PHE A 53 8.05 2.16 5.08
C PHE A 53 9.57 2.06 5.05
N GLU A 54 10.29 3.11 4.69
CA GLU A 54 11.76 3.08 4.69
C GLU A 54 12.33 2.79 6.09
N ARG A 55 11.72 3.37 7.13
CA ARG A 55 12.08 3.07 8.53
C ARG A 55 11.73 1.64 8.93
N PHE A 56 10.58 1.14 8.49
CA PHE A 56 10.15 -0.23 8.76
C PHE A 56 11.07 -1.27 8.11
N MET A 57 11.45 -1.06 6.84
CA MET A 57 12.30 -1.98 6.09
C MET A 57 13.80 -1.80 6.38
N HIS A 58 14.18 -0.71 7.04
CA HIS A 58 15.57 -0.29 7.24
C HIS A 58 16.34 -0.07 5.92
N GLU A 59 15.64 0.34 4.86
CA GLU A 59 16.20 0.59 3.53
C GLU A 59 15.45 1.72 2.83
N GLU A 60 16.17 2.47 1.98
CA GLU A 60 15.54 3.46 1.10
C GLU A 60 14.77 2.77 -0.03
N CYS A 61 13.57 3.28 -0.33
CA CYS A 61 12.73 2.75 -1.39
C CYS A 61 12.61 3.75 -2.53
N LYS A 62 12.94 3.30 -3.74
CA LYS A 62 12.93 4.19 -4.91
C LYS A 62 11.56 4.40 -5.51
N LYS A 63 10.68 3.39 -5.39
CA LYS A 63 9.39 3.36 -6.08
C LYS A 63 8.40 2.51 -5.31
N PHE A 64 7.20 3.05 -5.13
CA PHE A 64 6.06 2.35 -4.58
C PHE A 64 5.05 2.09 -5.70
N TYR A 65 4.48 0.89 -5.70
CA TYR A 65 3.43 0.49 -6.61
C TYR A 65 2.31 -0.19 -5.84
N TYR A 66 1.09 -0.09 -6.32
CA TYR A 66 -0.02 -0.85 -5.79
C TYR A 66 -0.89 -1.48 -6.88
N CYS A 67 -1.55 -2.57 -6.51
CA CYS A 67 -2.67 -3.11 -7.28
C CYS A 67 -3.98 -2.62 -6.68
N GLU A 68 -4.90 -2.21 -7.55
CA GLU A 68 -6.27 -1.93 -7.13
C GLU A 68 -6.89 -3.17 -6.46
N PRO A 69 -7.70 -2.98 -5.40
CA PRO A 69 -8.39 -4.05 -4.72
C PRO A 69 -9.22 -4.93 -5.67
N GLY A 70 -9.03 -6.25 -5.59
CA GLY A 70 -9.72 -7.21 -6.46
C GLY A 70 -9.06 -7.41 -7.83
N ASN A 71 -8.09 -6.56 -8.20
CA ASN A 71 -7.30 -6.74 -9.40
C ASN A 71 -6.04 -7.55 -9.12
N SER A 72 -5.58 -8.30 -10.11
CA SER A 72 -4.34 -9.07 -10.02
C SER A 72 -3.13 -8.26 -10.48
N LEU A 73 -1.92 -8.69 -10.09
CA LEU A 73 -0.65 -8.15 -10.61
C LEU A 73 -0.61 -8.12 -12.15
N MET A 74 -1.31 -9.04 -12.82
CA MET A 74 -1.34 -9.10 -14.29
C MET A 74 -2.17 -7.98 -14.92
N GLU A 75 -3.10 -7.37 -14.19
CA GLU A 75 -3.96 -6.29 -14.68
C GLU A 75 -3.27 -4.93 -14.60
N GLY A 76 -2.31 -4.76 -13.69
CA GLY A 76 -1.39 -3.63 -13.70
C GLY A 76 -0.95 -3.17 -12.33
N PHE A 77 0.02 -2.25 -12.36
CA PHE A 77 0.50 -1.52 -11.20
C PHE A 77 0.21 -0.04 -11.38
N ASN A 78 -0.30 0.57 -10.32
CA ASN A 78 -0.42 2.01 -10.20
C ASN A 78 0.78 2.53 -9.39
N PRO A 79 1.57 3.48 -9.92
CA PRO A 79 2.65 4.08 -9.16
C PRO A 79 2.11 4.95 -8.01
N ILE A 80 2.89 5.07 -6.94
CA ILE A 80 2.68 6.05 -5.88
C ILE A 80 3.97 6.86 -5.77
N SER A 81 4.01 8.01 -6.43
CA SER A 81 5.21 8.84 -6.56
C SER A 81 5.03 10.29 -6.07
N ASP A 82 3.79 10.71 -5.81
CA ASP A 82 3.44 12.00 -5.24
C ASP A 82 2.16 11.95 -4.40
N ASP A 83 1.77 13.09 -3.80
CA ASP A 83 0.56 13.21 -2.99
C ASP A 83 -0.75 12.98 -3.77
N VAL A 84 -0.77 13.19 -5.09
CA VAL A 84 -1.97 12.98 -5.92
C VAL A 84 -2.20 11.49 -6.12
N GLU A 85 -1.15 10.76 -6.51
CA GLU A 85 -1.19 9.30 -6.64
C GLU A 85 -1.41 8.62 -5.29
N TYR A 86 -0.85 9.17 -4.21
CA TYR A 86 -1.09 8.70 -2.85
C TYR A 86 -2.55 8.88 -2.42
N ALA A 87 -3.18 10.01 -2.74
CA ALA A 87 -4.60 10.21 -2.48
C ALA A 87 -5.48 9.19 -3.23
N ALA A 88 -5.10 8.80 -4.46
CA ALA A 88 -5.77 7.73 -5.20
C ALA A 88 -5.61 6.37 -4.50
N PHE A 89 -4.39 6.01 -4.08
CA PHE A 89 -4.14 4.81 -3.28
C PHE A 89 -5.01 4.77 -2.01
N ILE A 90 -5.10 5.86 -1.26
CA ILE A 90 -5.96 5.93 -0.06
C ILE A 90 -7.44 5.78 -0.42
N PHE A 91 -7.88 6.44 -1.50
CA PHE A 91 -9.25 6.32 -1.98
C PHE A 91 -9.61 4.87 -2.32
N ASP A 92 -8.73 4.14 -3.02
CA ASP A 92 -8.97 2.75 -3.37
C ASP A 92 -8.89 1.82 -2.15
N ALA A 93 -7.94 2.08 -1.23
CA ALA A 93 -7.73 1.27 -0.03
C ALA A 93 -8.92 1.31 0.90
N TYR A 94 -9.50 2.50 1.10
CA TYR A 94 -10.61 2.72 2.03
C TYR A 94 -11.98 2.73 1.33
N GLY A 95 -12.02 2.79 -0.01
CA GLY A 95 -13.23 2.73 -0.83
C GLY A 95 -13.67 1.30 -1.17
N THR A 96 -12.88 0.30 -0.81
CA THR A 96 -13.13 -1.14 -1.02
C THR A 96 -12.96 -1.90 0.30
N ASP A 97 -13.21 -3.21 0.34
CA ASP A 97 -13.03 -4.06 1.53
C ASP A 97 -11.55 -4.22 1.99
N GLY A 98 -10.67 -3.30 1.59
CA GLY A 98 -9.52 -2.95 2.40
C GLY A 98 -8.26 -3.75 2.14
N VAL A 99 -8.04 -4.33 0.95
CA VAL A 99 -6.79 -5.03 0.64
C VAL A 99 -6.07 -4.35 -0.50
N ILE A 100 -4.94 -3.70 -0.20
CA ILE A 100 -4.01 -3.23 -1.22
C ILE A 100 -2.65 -3.88 -1.00
N SER A 101 -2.19 -4.61 -2.01
CA SER A 101 -0.81 -5.07 -2.10
C SER A 101 0.04 -3.92 -2.63
N VAL A 102 1.05 -3.53 -1.85
CA VAL A 102 2.14 -2.65 -2.27
C VAL A 102 3.32 -3.54 -2.63
N ASP A 103 3.78 -3.51 -3.88
CA ASP A 103 4.95 -4.27 -4.32
C ASP A 103 6.13 -3.33 -4.59
N LEU A 104 7.29 -3.62 -4.00
CA LEU A 104 8.54 -2.86 -4.11
C LEU A 104 9.61 -3.59 -4.91
#